data_AF-A0AB73BZJ7-F1
#
_entry.id   AF-A0AB73BZJ7-F1
#
_cell.length_a   1.000
_cell.length_b   1.000
_cell.length_c   1.000
_cell.angle_alpha   90.00
_cell.angle_beta   90.00
_cell.angle_gamma   90.00
#
_symmetry.space_group_name_H-M   'P 1'
#
loop_
_entity.id
_entity.type
_entity.pdbx_description
1 polymer ?
#
loop_
_entity_poly.entity_id
_entity_poly.type
_entity_poly.pdbx_seq_one_letter_code
_entity_poly.pdbx_strand_id
1 'polypeptide(L)'
;MIWEELKNRKNFIEEDFVELRDSVEELISVIEKYKDMRYNSSLYIDDLKDFLADIELTLQEKKITDNELKSLNSLGESYFGRHDNSISEYYVYDKNDLEKTHQANNEIEVAKERFGKILSKITEKVVYHMI
;
A
#
# COMPACT_ATOMS: atom_id res chain seq x y z
N MET A 1 -10.02 21.14 -16.75
CA MET A 1 -8.76 20.94 -17.49
C MET A 1 -7.62 20.65 -16.49
N ILE A 2 -7.86 19.71 -15.57
CA ILE A 2 -6.94 19.33 -14.47
C ILE A 2 -6.02 18.18 -14.92
N TRP A 3 -6.59 17.29 -15.74
CA TRP A 3 -5.90 16.20 -16.44
C TRP A 3 -4.72 16.64 -17.32
N GLU A 4 -4.83 17.81 -17.96
CA GLU A 4 -3.75 18.38 -18.78
C GLU A 4 -2.62 18.93 -17.89
N GLU A 5 -2.92 19.46 -16.69
CA GLU A 5 -1.92 19.99 -15.76
C GLU A 5 -1.13 18.88 -15.04
N LEU A 6 -1.81 17.77 -14.65
CA LEU A 6 -1.14 16.57 -14.12
C LEU A 6 -0.22 15.93 -15.17
N LYS A 7 -0.66 15.84 -16.44
CA LYS A 7 0.14 15.32 -17.57
C LYS A 7 1.41 16.15 -17.84
N ASN A 8 1.38 17.46 -17.57
CA ASN A 8 2.47 18.37 -17.92
C ASN A 8 3.57 18.45 -16.85
N ARG A 9 3.40 17.85 -15.67
CA ARG A 9 4.47 17.74 -14.65
C ARG A 9 5.17 16.39 -14.75
N LYS A 10 6.21 16.34 -15.59
CA LYS A 10 7.05 15.17 -15.86
C LYS A 10 7.55 14.41 -14.61
N ASN A 11 7.59 15.05 -13.43
CA ASN A 11 8.14 14.51 -12.18
C ASN A 11 7.15 14.48 -11.01
N PHE A 12 5.87 14.85 -11.17
CA PHE A 12 4.96 14.95 -10.01
C PHE A 12 4.55 13.59 -9.44
N ILE A 13 4.58 12.54 -10.26
CA ILE A 13 3.96 11.24 -9.96
C ILE A 13 5.01 10.13 -9.92
N GLU A 14 6.02 10.18 -10.78
CA GLU A 14 6.95 9.06 -11.00
C GLU A 14 7.77 8.73 -9.74
N GLU A 15 8.35 9.73 -9.06
CA GLU A 15 9.12 9.49 -7.82
C GLU A 15 8.24 9.00 -6.67
N ASP A 16 7.06 9.60 -6.47
CA ASP A 16 6.16 9.18 -5.39
C ASP A 16 5.59 7.78 -5.62
N PHE A 17 5.21 7.43 -6.86
CA PHE A 17 4.72 6.09 -7.19
C PHE A 17 5.82 5.04 -7.15
N VAL A 18 7.08 5.40 -7.43
CA VAL A 18 8.23 4.51 -7.19
C VAL A 18 8.41 4.26 -5.70
N GLU A 19 8.36 5.30 -4.85
CA GLU A 19 8.38 5.13 -3.38
C GLU A 19 7.22 4.23 -2.91
N LEU A 20 6.02 4.41 -3.48
CA LEU A 20 4.85 3.60 -3.14
C LEU A 20 5.05 2.14 -3.55
N ARG A 21 5.49 1.87 -4.77
CA ARG A 21 5.82 0.52 -5.26
C ARG A 21 6.78 -0.17 -4.30
N ASP A 22 7.91 0.47 -4.01
CA ASP A 22 8.97 -0.11 -3.17
C ASP A 22 8.45 -0.40 -1.76
N SER A 23 7.59 0.46 -1.22
CA SER A 23 6.97 0.24 0.09
C SER A 23 5.95 -0.91 0.12
N VAL A 24 5.21 -1.13 -0.98
CA VAL A 24 4.29 -2.25 -1.13
C VAL A 24 5.06 -3.56 -1.25
N GLU A 25 6.16 -3.58 -2.02
CA GLU A 25 7.06 -4.74 -2.12
C GLU A 25 7.66 -5.11 -0.75
N GLU A 26 8.12 -4.12 0.02
CA GLU A 26 8.62 -4.33 1.39
C GLU A 26 7.55 -4.95 2.28
N LEU A 27 6.33 -4.39 2.26
CA LEU A 27 5.21 -4.88 3.07
C LEU A 27 4.81 -6.31 2.70
N ILE A 28 4.70 -6.62 1.39
CA ILE A 28 4.45 -7.99 0.91
C ILE A 28 5.52 -8.93 1.43
N SER A 29 6.80 -8.58 1.28
CA SER A 29 7.92 -9.44 1.69
C SER A 29 7.88 -9.76 3.19
N VAL A 30 7.62 -8.75 4.02
CA VAL A 30 7.52 -8.92 5.48
C VAL A 30 6.31 -9.79 5.86
N ILE A 31 5.15 -9.56 5.23
CA ILE A 31 3.95 -10.38 5.48
C ILE A 31 4.18 -11.83 5.01
N GLU A 32 4.78 -12.05 3.84
CA GLU A 32 5.09 -13.37 3.30
C GLU A 32 6.02 -14.17 4.22
N LYS A 33 7.01 -13.52 4.84
CA LYS A 33 7.93 -14.12 5.81
C LYS A 33 7.21 -14.74 7.02
N TYR A 34 6.07 -14.16 7.43
CA TYR A 34 5.32 -14.57 8.62
C TYR A 34 3.92 -15.11 8.32
N LYS A 35 3.60 -15.36 7.04
CA LYS A 35 2.23 -15.66 6.59
C LYS A 35 1.57 -16.83 7.32
N ASP A 36 2.34 -17.85 7.69
CA ASP A 36 1.82 -19.07 8.35
C ASP A 36 1.39 -18.83 9.81
N MET A 37 1.73 -17.67 10.38
CA MET A 37 1.32 -17.27 11.73
C MET A 37 -0.08 -16.58 11.75
N ARG A 38 -0.77 -16.48 10.60
CA ARG A 38 -2.16 -16.00 10.50
C ARG A 38 -2.91 -16.69 9.36
N TYR A 39 -4.11 -17.19 9.64
CA TYR A 39 -4.91 -18.00 8.71
C TYR A 39 -5.25 -17.31 7.37
N ASN A 40 -5.39 -15.99 7.35
CA ASN A 40 -5.81 -15.23 6.17
C ASN A 40 -4.70 -14.42 5.49
N SER A 41 -3.42 -14.63 5.85
CA SER A 41 -2.32 -13.81 5.30
C SER A 41 -2.26 -13.79 3.78
N SER A 42 -2.58 -14.90 3.12
CA SER A 42 -2.58 -14.99 1.65
C SER A 42 -3.56 -14.01 1.01
N LEU A 43 -4.73 -13.77 1.60
CA LEU A 43 -5.70 -12.80 1.07
C LEU A 43 -5.14 -11.37 1.08
N TYR A 44 -4.45 -11.00 2.17
CA TYR A 44 -3.80 -9.68 2.27
C TYR A 44 -2.65 -9.53 1.27
N ILE A 45 -1.88 -10.62 1.05
CA ILE A 45 -0.79 -10.63 0.08
C ILE A 45 -1.33 -10.49 -1.34
N ASP A 46 -2.42 -11.19 -1.67
CA ASP A 46 -3.05 -11.12 -2.99
C ASP A 46 -3.59 -9.71 -3.27
N ASP A 47 -4.30 -9.09 -2.30
CA ASP A 47 -4.78 -7.71 -2.40
C ASP A 47 -3.63 -6.70 -2.62
N LEU A 48 -2.50 -6.90 -1.92
CA LEU A 48 -1.31 -6.05 -2.09
C LEU A 48 -0.63 -6.25 -3.45
N LYS A 49 -0.63 -7.48 -3.99
CA LYS A 49 -0.07 -7.78 -5.32
C LYS A 49 -0.90 -7.18 -6.44
N ASP A 50 -2.22 -7.23 -6.34
CA ASP A 50 -3.12 -6.58 -7.30
C ASP A 50 -2.87 -5.06 -7.31
N PHE A 51 -2.72 -4.46 -6.13
CA PHE A 51 -2.37 -3.03 -6.03
C PHE A 51 -0.98 -2.71 -6.57
N LEU A 52 0.01 -3.55 -6.32
CA LEU A 52 1.36 -3.39 -6.87
C LEU A 52 1.32 -3.39 -8.40
N ALA A 53 0.54 -4.29 -9.01
CA ALA A 53 0.36 -4.34 -10.46
C ALA A 53 -0.27 -3.05 -11.02
N ASP A 54 -1.25 -2.47 -10.33
CA ASP A 54 -1.83 -1.17 -10.70
C ASP A 54 -0.79 -0.04 -10.65
N ILE A 55 0.05 0.00 -9.62
CA ILE A 55 1.14 1.00 -9.50
C ILE A 55 2.14 0.85 -10.65
N GLU A 56 2.55 -0.38 -10.96
CA GLU A 56 3.47 -0.67 -12.05
C GLU A 56 2.90 -0.24 -13.40
N LEU A 57 1.60 -0.47 -13.63
CA LEU A 57 0.90 0.00 -14.83
C LEU A 57 0.95 1.54 -14.93
N THR A 58 0.63 2.27 -13.86
CA THR A 58 0.73 3.74 -13.83
C THR A 58 2.13 4.23 -14.17
N LEU A 59 3.17 3.59 -13.61
CA LEU A 59 4.57 3.93 -13.88
C LEU A 59 4.94 3.69 -15.35
N GLN A 60 4.43 2.62 -15.96
CA GLN A 60 4.63 2.32 -17.38
C GLN A 60 3.92 3.32 -18.30
N GLU A 61 2.65 3.62 -18.03
CA GLU A 61 1.86 4.57 -18.82
C GLU A 61 2.30 6.03 -18.63
N LYS A 62 3.03 6.30 -17.53
CA LYS A 62 3.45 7.64 -17.07
C LYS A 62 2.26 8.60 -16.94
N LYS A 63 1.09 8.05 -16.65
CA LYS A 63 -0.20 8.75 -16.51
C LYS A 63 -1.00 8.00 -15.46
N ILE A 64 -1.67 8.75 -14.60
CA ILE A 64 -2.69 8.21 -13.70
C ILE A 64 -3.99 8.11 -14.49
N THR A 65 -4.70 6.99 -14.43
CA THR A 65 -6.04 6.78 -14.99
C THR A 65 -7.12 6.91 -13.89
N ASP A 66 -8.38 7.06 -14.29
CA ASP A 66 -9.51 7.01 -13.34
C ASP A 66 -9.59 5.70 -12.55
N ASN A 67 -9.08 4.60 -13.12
CA ASN A 67 -9.05 3.31 -12.44
C ASN A 67 -8.01 3.32 -11.32
N GLU A 68 -6.82 3.85 -11.57
CA GLU A 68 -5.78 3.92 -10.54
C GLU A 68 -6.13 4.89 -9.42
N LEU A 69 -6.86 5.98 -9.72
CA LEU A 69 -7.45 6.84 -8.69
C LEU A 69 -8.42 6.08 -7.80
N LYS A 70 -9.26 5.20 -8.38
CA LYS A 70 -10.16 4.33 -7.61
C LYS A 70 -9.37 3.30 -6.81
N SER A 71 -8.31 2.71 -7.37
CA SER A 71 -7.44 1.77 -6.64
C SER A 71 -6.77 2.44 -5.45
N LEU A 72 -6.21 3.65 -5.62
CA LEU A 72 -5.64 4.44 -4.53
C LEU A 72 -6.67 4.81 -3.46
N ASN A 73 -7.88 5.23 -3.85
CA ASN A 73 -8.94 5.52 -2.89
C ASN A 73 -9.40 4.27 -2.15
N SER A 74 -9.60 3.16 -2.87
CA SER A 74 -9.99 1.87 -2.28
C SER A 74 -8.93 1.37 -1.29
N LEU A 75 -7.65 1.55 -1.60
CA LEU A 75 -6.58 1.18 -0.69
C LEU A 75 -6.44 2.13 0.50
N GLY A 76 -6.64 3.43 0.29
CA GLY A 76 -6.78 4.38 1.38
C GLY A 76 -7.92 3.98 2.32
N GLU A 77 -9.10 3.64 1.79
CA GLU A 77 -10.23 3.14 2.56
C GLU A 77 -9.97 1.77 3.21
N SER A 78 -9.20 0.88 2.59
CA SER A 78 -8.81 -0.40 3.20
C SER A 78 -7.81 -0.20 4.35
N TYR A 79 -6.79 0.64 4.11
CA TYR A 79 -5.76 0.98 5.07
C TYR A 79 -6.29 1.81 6.24
N PHE A 80 -7.25 2.71 6.01
CA PHE A 80 -7.79 3.63 7.04
C PHE A 80 -9.24 3.37 7.47
N GLY A 81 -10.01 2.51 6.79
CA GLY A 81 -11.47 2.64 6.78
C GLY A 81 -12.33 1.42 7.13
N ARG A 82 -11.79 0.21 7.41
CA ARG A 82 -12.64 -0.90 7.93
C ARG A 82 -11.98 -1.78 9.00
N HIS A 83 -12.69 -1.88 10.14
CA HIS A 83 -12.35 -2.59 11.39
C HIS A 83 -12.22 -4.13 11.33
N ASP A 84 -12.48 -4.77 10.18
CA ASP A 84 -12.49 -6.24 10.09
C ASP A 84 -11.43 -6.80 9.12
N ASN A 85 -10.84 -5.97 8.26
CA ASN A 85 -9.87 -6.42 7.24
C ASN A 85 -8.82 -5.38 6.85
N SER A 86 -8.55 -4.40 7.71
CA SER A 86 -7.54 -3.39 7.44
C SER A 86 -6.12 -3.96 7.57
N ILE A 87 -5.22 -3.56 6.65
CA ILE A 87 -3.77 -3.75 6.82
C ILE A 87 -3.26 -3.09 8.11
N SER A 88 -3.90 -1.99 8.55
CA SER A 88 -3.60 -1.35 9.84
C SER A 88 -3.77 -2.31 11.02
N GLU A 89 -4.72 -3.24 10.93
CA GLU A 89 -5.02 -4.25 11.96
C GLU A 89 -4.37 -5.61 11.64
N TYR A 90 -3.47 -5.66 10.64
CA TYR A 90 -2.71 -6.87 10.36
C TYR A 90 -1.66 -7.11 11.46
N TYR A 91 -1.87 -8.18 12.22
CA TYR A 91 -0.94 -8.76 13.18
C TYR A 91 -0.92 -10.28 13.02
N VAL A 92 0.18 -10.90 13.44
CA VAL A 92 0.38 -12.35 13.42
C VAL A 92 0.57 -12.89 14.83
N TYR A 93 0.33 -14.20 15.02
CA TYR A 93 0.46 -14.83 16.33
C TYR A 93 0.95 -16.26 16.23
N ASP A 94 2.09 -16.55 16.87
CA ASP A 94 2.58 -17.92 17.09
C ASP A 94 2.33 -18.31 18.55
N LYS A 95 1.35 -19.21 18.75
CA LYS A 95 0.94 -19.66 20.09
C LYS A 95 2.06 -20.34 20.89
N ASN A 96 3.12 -20.80 20.22
CA ASN A 96 4.22 -21.52 20.85
C ASN A 96 5.44 -20.61 21.08
N ASP A 97 5.48 -19.43 20.47
CA ASP A 97 6.65 -18.55 20.47
C ASP A 97 6.24 -17.07 20.51
N LEU A 98 6.17 -16.52 21.72
CA LEU A 98 5.78 -15.14 21.96
C LEU A 98 6.89 -14.15 21.54
N GLU A 99 8.16 -14.54 21.65
CA GLU A 99 9.28 -13.69 21.24
C GLU A 99 9.27 -13.50 19.72
N LYS A 100 9.10 -14.59 18.96
CA LYS A 100 8.89 -14.55 17.51
C LYS A 100 7.65 -13.75 17.12
N THR A 101 6.56 -13.87 17.89
CA THR A 101 5.35 -13.06 17.68
C THR A 101 5.64 -11.57 17.82
N HIS A 102 6.36 -11.14 18.87
CA HIS A 102 6.73 -9.73 19.05
C HIS A 102 7.67 -9.25 17.95
N GLN A 103 8.67 -10.04 17.58
CA GLN A 103 9.58 -9.69 16.50
C GLN A 103 8.83 -9.51 15.17
N ALA A 104 7.98 -10.48 14.81
CA ALA A 104 7.21 -10.43 13.56
C ALA A 104 6.32 -9.19 13.50
N ASN A 105 5.57 -8.92 14.57
CA ASN A 105 4.69 -7.76 14.62
C ASN A 105 5.46 -6.42 14.62
N ASN A 106 6.66 -6.35 15.20
CA ASN A 106 7.51 -5.16 15.10
C ASN A 106 7.96 -4.91 13.66
N GLU A 107 8.41 -5.94 12.94
CA GLU A 107 8.81 -5.82 11.53
C GLU A 107 7.61 -5.40 10.65
N ILE A 108 6.45 -6.03 10.87
CA ILE A 108 5.19 -5.71 10.18
C ILE A 108 4.77 -4.25 10.45
N GLU A 109 4.83 -3.80 11.71
CA GLU A 109 4.44 -2.43 12.09
C GLU A 109 5.31 -1.38 11.39
N VAL A 110 6.63 -1.60 11.34
CA VAL A 110 7.54 -0.70 10.64
C VAL A 110 7.23 -0.62 9.15
N ALA A 111 6.97 -1.76 8.50
CA ALA A 111 6.62 -1.79 7.08
C ALA A 111 5.27 -1.10 6.82
N LYS A 112 4.25 -1.37 7.65
CA LYS A 112 2.95 -0.69 7.59
C LYS A 112 3.10 0.82 7.72
N GLU A 113 3.83 1.30 8.73
CA GLU A 113 4.01 2.73 8.95
C GLU A 113 4.64 3.44 7.74
N ARG A 114 5.64 2.82 7.11
CA ARG A 114 6.29 3.38 5.91
C ARG A 114 5.31 3.44 4.76
N PHE A 115 4.64 2.32 4.47
CA PHE A 115 3.63 2.23 3.45
C PHE A 115 2.51 3.28 3.65
N GLY A 116 1.95 3.38 4.86
CA GLY A 116 0.89 4.33 5.18
C GLY A 116 1.30 5.79 5.05
N LYS A 117 2.54 6.15 5.42
CA LYS A 117 3.08 7.51 5.24
C LYS A 117 3.16 7.89 3.75
N ILE A 118 3.64 6.98 2.91
CA ILE A 118 3.77 7.21 1.46
C ILE A 118 2.40 7.25 0.79
N LEU A 119 1.49 6.34 1.16
CA LEU A 119 0.12 6.35 0.67
C LEU A 119 -0.60 7.66 1.01
N SER A 120 -0.53 8.12 2.28
CA SER A 120 -1.14 9.41 2.70
C SER A 120 -0.59 10.58 1.89
N LYS A 121 0.74 10.65 1.72
CA LYS A 121 1.42 11.70 0.92
C LYS A 121 0.86 11.76 -0.51
N ILE A 122 0.62 10.60 -1.15
CA ILE A 122 0.12 10.51 -2.52
C ILE A 122 -1.38 10.82 -2.57
N THR A 123 -2.18 10.25 -1.66
CA THR A 123 -3.62 10.50 -1.59
C THR A 123 -3.91 11.98 -1.35
N GLU A 124 -3.19 12.65 -0.45
CA GLU A 124 -3.30 14.09 -0.24
C GLU A 124 -2.98 14.87 -1.52
N LYS A 125 -1.85 14.55 -2.17
CA LYS A 125 -1.47 15.18 -3.45
C LYS A 125 -2.56 14.98 -4.51
N VAL A 126 -3.12 13.79 -4.64
CA VAL A 126 -4.19 13.48 -5.58
C VAL A 126 -5.46 14.27 -5.25
N VAL A 127 -5.95 14.22 -4.00
CA VAL A 127 -7.19 14.88 -3.56
C VAL A 127 -7.09 16.41 -3.67
N TYR A 128 -6.01 17.01 -3.19
CA TYR A 128 -5.81 18.46 -3.27
C TYR A 128 -5.75 18.99 -4.70
N HIS A 129 -5.35 18.16 -5.67
CA HIS A 129 -5.31 18.54 -7.09
C HIS A 129 -6.59 18.17 -7.86
N MET A 130 -7.52 17.42 -7.24
CA MET A 130 -8.83 17.09 -7.81
C MET A 130 -9.92 18.13 -7.50
N ILE A 131 -9.69 19.02 -6.52
CA ILE A 131 -10.58 20.13 -6.10
C ILE A 131 -10.24 21.39 -6.90
#